data_AF-D6WXQ9-F1
#
_entry.id   AF-D6WXQ9-F1
#
_cell.length_a   1.000
_cell.length_b   1.000
_cell.length_c   1.000
_cell.angle_alpha   90.00
_cell.angle_beta   90.00
_cell.angle_gamma   90.00
#
_symmetry.space_group_name_H-M   'P 1'
#
loop_
_entity.id
_entity.type
_entity.pdbx_description
1 polymer ?
#
loop_
_entity_poly.entity_id
_entity_poly.type
_entity_poly.pdbx_seq_one_letter_code
_entity_poly.pdbx_strand_id
1 'polypeptide(L)'
;MSLLLLDPFKFFENGDSFELDFNVRGFKPEELSVKVTEDRFLVVEGKHGEKKDQDGSISRHFIKKCVIPSGFDLGKIQSKLYPDGVLVVSVPRIEVKSRKIPVVRVKNEAPVVKAKL
;
A
#
# COMPACT_ATOMS: atom_id res chain seq x y z
N MET A 1 4.79 25.70 -11.84
CA MET A 1 5.40 25.04 -10.66
C MET A 1 5.08 23.57 -10.75
N SER A 2 6.05 22.76 -11.18
CA SER A 2 5.83 21.34 -11.42
C SER A 2 5.67 20.61 -10.09
N LEU A 3 4.49 20.06 -9.87
CA LEU A 3 4.21 19.12 -8.81
C LEU A 3 4.92 17.81 -9.18
N LEU A 4 6.24 17.75 -8.95
CA LEU A 4 6.98 16.49 -9.06
C LEU A 4 6.60 15.61 -7.86
N LEU A 5 5.46 14.96 -8.00
CA LEU A 5 5.23 13.63 -7.45
C LEU A 5 6.46 12.80 -7.80
N LEU A 6 7.44 12.75 -6.91
CA LEU A 6 8.33 11.59 -6.85
C LEU A 6 7.43 10.40 -6.53
N ASP A 7 6.82 9.85 -7.58
CA ASP A 7 6.33 8.49 -7.55
C ASP A 7 7.45 7.61 -6.99
N PRO A 8 7.10 6.51 -6.30
CA PRO A 8 8.10 5.50 -5.97
C PRO A 8 8.95 5.26 -7.22
N PHE A 9 10.26 5.44 -7.11
CA PHE A 9 11.12 5.41 -8.30
C PHE A 9 11.19 3.99 -8.90
N LYS A 10 10.67 3.02 -8.14
CA LYS A 10 10.41 1.66 -8.57
C LYS A 10 9.21 1.10 -7.81
N PHE A 11 8.33 0.42 -8.53
CA PHE A 11 7.32 -0.46 -7.96
C PHE A 11 7.35 -1.80 -8.67
N PHE A 12 7.10 -2.89 -7.96
CA PHE A 12 6.96 -4.21 -8.56
C PHE A 12 5.99 -5.09 -7.76
N GLU A 13 5.13 -5.79 -8.48
CA GLU A 13 4.31 -6.86 -7.94
C GLU A 13 5.04 -8.18 -8.21
N ASN A 14 5.38 -8.90 -7.15
CA ASN A 14 5.72 -10.31 -7.25
C ASN A 14 4.47 -11.14 -6.84
N GLY A 15 4.49 -12.46 -7.02
CA GLY A 15 3.33 -13.30 -6.75
C GLY A 15 2.77 -13.19 -5.32
N ASP A 16 3.58 -12.72 -4.37
CA ASP A 16 3.29 -12.72 -2.94
C ASP A 16 3.21 -11.31 -2.32
N SER A 17 3.74 -10.27 -2.97
CA SER A 17 3.77 -8.91 -2.42
C SER A 17 3.82 -7.81 -3.49
N PHE A 18 3.34 -6.63 -3.10
CA PHE A 18 3.49 -5.37 -3.81
C PHE A 18 4.56 -4.53 -3.12
N GLU A 19 5.62 -4.18 -3.82
CA GLU A 19 6.77 -3.45 -3.28
C GLU A 19 6.97 -2.08 -3.94
N LEU A 20 7.32 -1.10 -3.11
CA LEU A 20 7.46 0.31 -3.46
C LEU A 20 8.76 0.85 -2.87
N ASP A 21 9.64 1.39 -3.73
CA ASP A 21 10.93 1.94 -3.33
C ASP A 21 10.88 3.47 -3.35
N PHE A 22 11.30 4.10 -2.25
CA PHE A 22 11.37 5.55 -2.09
C PHE A 22 12.82 5.97 -1.80
N ASN A 23 13.33 6.93 -2.58
CA ASN A 23 14.62 7.54 -2.27
C ASN A 23 14.39 8.62 -1.21
N VAL A 24 14.89 8.36 -0.01
CA VAL A 24 14.73 9.21 1.18
C VAL A 24 16.09 9.64 1.73
N ARG A 25 17.13 9.69 0.89
CA ARG A 25 18.46 10.16 1.28
C ARG A 25 18.39 11.53 1.94
N GLY A 26 19.16 11.70 3.01
CA GLY A 26 19.21 12.94 3.80
C GLY A 26 18.14 13.05 4.87
N PHE A 27 17.33 12.01 5.09
CA PHE A 27 16.43 11.86 6.23
C PHE A 27 16.88 10.70 7.12
N LYS A 28 16.74 10.89 8.43
CA LYS A 28 16.92 9.82 9.40
C LYS A 28 15.64 8.98 9.55
N PRO A 29 15.71 7.72 10.02
CA PRO A 29 14.52 6.90 10.28
C PRO A 29 13.45 7.63 11.11
N GLU A 30 13.86 8.33 12.16
CA GLU A 30 12.99 9.09 13.07
C GLU A 30 12.36 10.34 12.44
N GLU A 31 12.85 10.78 11.29
CA GLU A 31 12.32 11.91 10.52
C GLU A 31 11.30 11.44 9.46
N LEU A 32 11.11 10.13 9.31
CA LEU A 32 10.23 9.51 8.33
C LEU A 32 8.95 8.97 8.99
N SER A 33 7.84 9.05 8.25
CA SER A 33 6.53 8.54 8.64
C SER A 33 5.90 7.82 7.46
N VAL A 34 5.46 6.58 7.68
CA VAL A 34 4.74 5.77 6.68
C VAL A 34 3.34 5.48 7.22
N LYS A 35 2.31 5.80 6.45
CA LYS A 35 0.90 5.62 6.82
C LYS A 35 0.11 5.03 5.67
N VAL A 36 -0.90 4.23 5.99
CA VAL A 36 -1.92 3.80 5.01
C VAL A 36 -3.28 4.32 5.43
N THR A 37 -4.08 4.81 4.48
CA THR A 37 -5.45 5.25 4.72
C THR A 37 -6.46 4.13 4.41
N GLU A 38 -7.71 4.29 4.87
CA GLU A 38 -8.81 3.37 4.52
C GLU A 38 -9.05 3.28 3.00
N ASP A 39 -8.88 4.41 2.30
CA ASP A 39 -8.93 4.48 0.82
C ASP A 39 -7.70 3.86 0.12
N ARG A 40 -6.89 3.07 0.83
CA ARG A 40 -5.69 2.37 0.35
C ARG A 40 -4.58 3.28 -0.20
N PHE A 41 -4.50 4.52 0.27
CA PHE A 41 -3.36 5.38 -0.02
C PHE A 41 -2.22 5.12 0.95
N LEU A 42 -1.07 4.72 0.42
CA LEU A 42 0.18 4.76 1.16
C LEU A 42 0.77 6.16 1.10
N VAL A 43 1.05 6.74 2.26
CA VAL A 43 1.62 8.07 2.43
C VAL A 43 2.97 7.94 3.12
N VAL A 44 4.03 8.41 2.47
CA VAL A 44 5.39 8.53 3.01
C VAL A 44 5.71 10.00 3.19
N GLU A 45 5.99 10.42 4.42
CA GLU A 45 6.35 11.78 4.77
C GLU A 45 7.74 11.79 5.40
N GLY A 46 8.59 12.76 5.02
CA GLY A 46 9.87 13.00 5.67
C GLY A 46 9.99 14.46 6.09
N LYS A 47 10.31 14.71 7.37
CA LYS A 47 10.46 16.05 7.96
C LYS A 47 11.82 16.19 8.63
N HIS A 48 12.72 16.93 8.00
CA HIS A 48 13.99 17.34 8.59
C HIS A 48 13.86 18.80 9.02
N GLY A 49 13.88 19.04 10.33
CA GLY A 49 13.86 20.40 10.88
C GLY A 49 15.13 21.18 10.55
N GLU A 50 15.10 22.50 10.75
CA GLU A 50 16.30 23.33 10.62
C GLU A 50 17.38 22.86 11.60
N LYS A 51 18.44 22.25 11.08
CA LYS A 51 19.73 22.20 11.79
C LYS A 51 20.55 23.40 11.37
N LYS A 52 20.94 24.21 12.36
CA LYS A 52 21.98 25.24 12.17
C LYS A 52 23.33 24.55 12.08
N ASP A 53 23.87 24.48 10.88
CA ASP A 53 25.31 24.23 10.69
C ASP A 53 26.04 25.56 10.49
N GLN A 54 27.38 25.52 10.54
CA GLN A 54 28.24 26.71 10.40
C GLN A 54 28.02 27.47 9.08
N ASP A 55 27.45 26.82 8.05
CA ASP A 55 27.21 27.37 6.70
C ASP A 55 25.73 27.61 6.35
N GLY A 56 24.80 27.54 7.32
CA GLY A 56 23.38 27.86 7.12
C GLY A 56 22.40 26.80 7.66
N SER A 57 21.10 27.08 7.54
CA SER A 57 20.04 26.12 7.87
C SER A 57 19.57 25.36 6.63
N ILE A 58 19.48 24.03 6.74
CA ILE A 58 18.83 23.19 5.74
C ILE A 58 17.54 22.66 6.35
N SER A 59 16.41 23.05 5.75
CA SER A 59 15.09 22.47 6.02
C SER A 59 14.66 21.65 4.81
N ARG A 60 14.18 20.42 5.04
CA ARG A 60 13.66 19.55 3.98
C ARG A 60 12.36 18.90 4.46
N HIS A 61 11.31 19.00 3.65
CA HIS A 61 10.03 18.34 3.90
C HIS A 61 9.51 17.76 2.59
N PHE A 62 9.05 16.51 2.62
CA PHE A 62 8.33 15.91 1.51
C PHE A 62 7.13 15.09 2.00
N ILE A 63 6.13 14.97 1.13
CA ILE A 63 5.03 14.02 1.27
C ILE A 63 4.85 13.32 -0.08
N LYS A 64 4.85 12.00 -0.08
CA LYS A 64 4.57 11.13 -1.24
C LYS A 64 3.35 10.27 -0.96
N LYS A 65 2.52 10.09 -1.98
CA LYS A 65 1.26 9.37 -1.87
C LYS A 65 1.12 8.45 -3.07
N CYS A 66 0.83 7.17 -2.85
CA CYS A 66 0.57 6.20 -3.90
C CYS A 66 -0.61 5.31 -3.50
N VAL A 67 -1.27 4.73 -4.51
CA VAL A 67 -2.40 3.82 -4.30
C VAL A 67 -1.89 2.39 -4.26
N ILE A 68 -2.22 1.66 -3.21
CA ILE A 68 -2.00 0.21 -3.18
C ILE A 68 -3.15 -0.46 -3.94
N PRO A 69 -2.91 -1.39 -4.90
CA PRO A 69 -3.98 -2.11 -5.60
C PRO A 69 -4.86 -2.95 -4.68
N SER A 70 -6.02 -3.40 -5.18
CA SER A 70 -6.84 -4.39 -4.47
C SER A 70 -6.14 -5.74 -4.45
N GLY A 71 -6.43 -6.56 -3.43
CA GLY A 71 -5.84 -7.91 -3.31
C GLY A 71 -4.57 -7.95 -2.46
N PHE A 72 -4.16 -6.82 -1.89
CA PHE A 72 -3.06 -6.73 -0.93
C PHE A 72 -3.57 -6.42 0.49
N ASP A 73 -2.94 -7.04 1.48
CA ASP A 73 -3.31 -6.97 2.89
C ASP A 73 -2.67 -5.74 3.54
N LEU A 74 -3.46 -4.66 3.64
CA LEU A 74 -3.02 -3.41 4.26
C LEU A 74 -2.69 -3.55 5.75
N GLY A 75 -3.22 -4.59 6.42
CA GLY A 75 -2.95 -4.84 7.84
C GLY A 75 -1.59 -5.46 8.10
N LYS A 76 -0.89 -5.92 7.05
CA LYS A 76 0.42 -6.59 7.13
C LYS A 76 1.53 -5.84 6.39
N ILE A 77 1.35 -4.53 6.17
CA ILE A 77 2.39 -3.68 5.56
C ILE A 77 3.66 -3.73 6.41
N GLN A 78 4.81 -3.80 5.74
CA GLN A 78 6.13 -3.69 6.34
C GLN A 78 6.95 -2.61 5.64
N SER A 79 7.87 -1.98 6.37
CA SER A 79 8.81 -1.03 5.80
C SER A 79 10.24 -1.28 6.29
N LYS A 80 11.22 -1.05 5.42
CA LYS A 80 12.65 -1.21 5.70
C LYS A 80 13.42 -0.05 5.07
N LEU A 81 14.24 0.64 5.86
CA LEU A 81 15.17 1.65 5.36
C LEU A 81 16.57 1.04 5.26
N TYR A 82 17.16 1.11 4.06
CA TYR A 82 18.50 0.61 3.79
C TYR A 82 19.56 1.71 3.94
N PRO A 83 20.84 1.34 4.19
CA PRO A 83 21.93 2.31 4.42
C PRO A 83 22.19 3.28 3.24
N ASP A 84 21.81 2.90 2.03
CA ASP A 84 21.93 3.72 0.82
C ASP A 84 20.80 4.76 0.69
N GLY A 85 19.91 4.85 1.67
CA GLY A 85 18.81 5.81 1.73
C GLY A 85 17.59 5.39 0.92
N VAL A 86 17.44 4.11 0.61
CA VAL A 86 16.24 3.55 -0.01
C VAL A 86 15.30 3.01 1.07
N LEU A 87 14.08 3.57 1.13
CA LEU A 87 12.97 3.03 1.93
C LEU A 87 12.14 2.11 1.06
N VAL A 88 12.05 0.84 1.42
CA VAL A 88 11.20 -0.16 0.77
C VAL A 88 9.96 -0.38 1.62
N VAL A 89 8.78 -0.24 1.02
CA VAL A 89 7.50 -0.60 1.62
C VAL A 89 6.94 -1.81 0.89
N SER A 90 6.67 -2.88 1.63
CA SER A 90 6.17 -4.15 1.12
C SER A 90 4.77 -4.42 1.68
N VAL A 91 3.83 -4.77 0.79
CA VAL A 91 2.46 -5.09 1.14
C VAL A 91 2.19 -6.52 0.67
N PRO A 92 1.98 -7.49 1.56
CA PRO A 92 1.75 -8.87 1.16
C PRO A 92 0.38 -9.01 0.50
N ARG A 93 0.25 -10.01 -0.37
CA ARG A 93 -1.02 -10.37 -1.00
C ARG A 93 -1.97 -10.95 0.04
N ILE A 94 -3.26 -10.69 -0.12
CA ILE A 94 -4.30 -11.31 0.71
C ILE A 94 -4.29 -12.82 0.42
N GLU A 95 -4.05 -13.63 1.44
CA GLU A 95 -4.14 -15.08 1.32
C GLU A 95 -5.57 -15.50 0.98
N VAL A 96 -5.76 -16.00 -0.25
CA VAL A 96 -7.04 -16.56 -0.67
C VAL A 96 -7.04 -18.05 -0.32
N LYS A 97 -7.68 -18.40 0.80
CA LYS A 97 -7.93 -19.81 1.14
C LYS A 97 -8.95 -20.39 0.15
N SER A 98 -8.51 -21.32 -0.69
CA SER A 98 -9.44 -22.05 -1.57
C SER A 98 -10.38 -22.92 -0.72
N ARG A 99 -11.68 -22.88 -1.02
CA ARG A 99 -12.67 -23.81 -0.44
C ARG A 99 -13.35 -24.59 -1.56
N LYS A 100 -13.64 -25.87 -1.31
CA LYS A 100 -14.48 -26.66 -2.23
C LYS A 100 -15.91 -26.12 -2.17
N ILE A 101 -16.48 -25.81 -3.33
CA ILE A 101 -17.87 -25.38 -3.46
C ILE A 101 -18.68 -26.60 -3.95
N PRO A 102 -19.60 -27.16 -3.15
CA PRO A 102 -20.41 -28.28 -3.59
C PRO A 102 -21.43 -27.83 -4.65
N VAL A 103 -21.51 -28.56 -5.75
CA VAL A 103 -22.52 -28.34 -6.79
C VAL A 103 -23.78 -29.11 -6.40
N VAL A 104 -24.88 -28.40 -6.14
CA VAL A 104 -26.16 -29.01 -5.79
C VAL A 104 -27.09 -28.99 -7.00
N ARG A 105 -27.68 -30.14 -7.32
CA ARG A 105 -28.69 -30.25 -8.39
C ARG A 105 -30.01 -29.68 -7.89
N VAL A 106 -30.49 -28.60 -8.50
CA VAL A 106 -31.82 -28.05 -8.22
C VAL A 106 -32.88 -28.92 -8.90
N LYS A 107 -33.91 -29.34 -8.15
CA LYS A 107 -35.12 -29.94 -8.73
C LYS A 107 -36.07 -28.81 -9.10
N ASN A 108 -36.39 -28.67 -10.38
CA ASN A 108 -37.47 -27.80 -10.81
C ASN A 108 -38.79 -28.52 -10.49
N GLU A 109 -39.40 -28.22 -9.36
CA GLU A 109 -40.80 -28.58 -9.12
C GLU A 109 -41.67 -27.49 -9.76
N ALA A 110 -42.44 -27.86 -10.79
CA ALA A 110 -43.40 -26.95 -11.39
C ALA A 110 -44.43 -26.52 -10.32
N PRO A 111 -44.85 -25.25 -10.28
CA PRO A 111 -45.89 -24.82 -9.34
C PRO A 111 -47.16 -25.62 -9.63
N VAL A 112 -47.55 -26.48 -8.69
CA VAL A 112 -48.81 -27.23 -8.77
C VAL A 112 -49.94 -26.22 -8.56
N VAL A 113 -50.48 -25.71 -9.65
CA VAL A 113 -51.68 -24.88 -9.64
C VAL A 113 -52.84 -25.81 -9.28
N LYS A 114 -53.26 -25.79 -8.01
CA LYS A 114 -54.47 -26.49 -7.58
C LYS A 114 -55.69 -25.78 -8.17
N ALA A 115 -56.25 -26.32 -9.24
CA ALA A 115 -57.58 -25.92 -9.71
C ALA A 115 -58.62 -26.37 -8.66
N LYS A 116 -59.38 -25.41 -8.12
CA LYS A 116 -60.51 -25.65 -7.22
C LYS A 116 -61.75 -25.81 -8.09
N LEU A 117 -62.39 -26.98 -8.01
CA LEU A 117 -63.77 -27.21 -8.48
C LEU A 117 -64.76 -26.58 -7.51
#